data_AF-A0A4S2JAA2-F1
#
_entry.id   AF-A0A4S2JAA2-F1
#
_cell.length_a   1.000
_cell.length_b   1.000
_cell.length_c   1.000
_cell.angle_alpha   90.00
_cell.angle_beta   90.00
_cell.angle_gamma   90.00
#
_symmetry.space_group_name_H-M   'P 1'
#
loop_
_entity.id
_entity.type
_entity.pdbx_description
1 polymer ?
#
loop_
_entity_poly.entity_id
_entity_poly.type
_entity_poly.pdbx_seq_one_letter_code
_entity_poly.pdbx_strand_id
1 'polypeptide(L)'
;MATMSRLVAYRNLWRKLEIFVYRPPWTLDHLDEMNNRKRAMEDDDGRGFKRGLEADKILGSADDNGELMYLIQWKGTEAVDMVSAKEANAKCPQIVIQFYEDRITWSKAKA
;
A
#
# COMPACT_ATOMS: atom_id res chain seq x y z
N MET A 1 -20.82 10.01 21.10
CA MET A 1 -20.25 11.06 20.23
C MET A 1 -19.47 12.05 21.07
N ALA A 2 -18.14 11.98 21.01
CA ALA A 2 -17.24 13.04 21.46
C ALA A 2 -16.29 13.30 20.28
N THR A 3 -16.34 14.51 19.76
CA THR A 3 -15.76 14.92 18.49
C THR A 3 -14.23 14.91 18.53
N MET A 4 -13.63 14.71 17.36
CA MET A 4 -12.20 14.71 17.01
C MET A 4 -11.44 16.04 17.30
N SER A 5 -11.70 16.71 18.42
CA SER A 5 -11.08 17.99 18.77
C SER A 5 -10.02 17.90 19.88
N ARG A 6 -9.58 16.69 20.27
CA ARG A 6 -8.51 16.48 21.27
C ARG A 6 -7.14 16.14 20.69
N LEU A 7 -7.04 15.76 19.41
CA LEU A 7 -5.76 15.37 18.79
C LEU A 7 -4.87 16.58 18.44
N VAL A 8 -5.44 17.74 18.15
CA VAL A 8 -4.66 18.96 17.87
C VAL A 8 -4.09 19.58 19.14
N ALA A 9 -4.79 19.47 20.28
CA ALA A 9 -4.32 19.97 21.58
C ALA A 9 -3.03 19.25 22.04
N TYR A 10 -2.91 17.96 21.74
CA TYR A 10 -1.69 17.18 21.99
C TYR A 10 -0.54 17.54 21.05
N ARG A 11 -0.79 18.14 19.89
CA ARG A 11 0.29 18.49 18.95
C ARG A 11 1.01 19.79 19.32
N ASN A 12 0.35 20.70 20.05
CA ASN A 12 0.88 22.04 20.36
C ASN A 12 1.35 22.23 21.82
N LEU A 13 1.01 21.33 22.75
CA LEU A 13 1.61 21.32 24.09
C LEU A 13 2.97 20.59 24.15
N TRP A 14 3.26 19.73 23.17
CA TRP A 14 4.47 18.91 23.13
C TRP A 14 5.67 19.56 22.43
N ARG A 15 5.55 20.83 22.03
CA ARG A 15 6.67 21.62 21.47
C ARG A 15 7.34 22.55 22.50
N LYS A 16 6.79 22.67 23.72
CA LYS A 16 7.19 23.72 24.68
C LYS A 16 7.82 23.19 25.97
N LEU A 17 8.06 21.89 26.06
CA LEU A 17 8.78 21.28 27.18
C LEU A 17 9.93 20.48 26.58
N GLU A 18 11.15 21.01 26.72
CA GLU A 18 12.41 20.36 26.38
C GLU A 18 12.65 19.12 27.25
N ILE A 19 11.89 18.05 27.02
CA ILE A 19 12.12 16.74 27.64
C ILE A 19 12.67 15.82 26.56
N PHE A 20 13.96 15.98 26.31
CA PHE A 20 14.77 15.03 25.59
C PHE A 20 14.73 13.71 26.38
N VAL A 21 14.35 12.61 25.74
CA VAL A 21 14.35 11.22 26.28
C VAL A 21 13.16 10.79 27.17
N TYR A 22 11.92 11.02 26.72
CA TYR A 22 10.85 10.04 27.04
C TYR A 22 10.10 9.66 25.77
N ARG A 23 10.57 8.58 25.15
CA ARG A 23 9.87 7.89 24.06
C ARG A 23 8.93 6.86 24.71
N PRO A 24 7.60 7.00 24.58
CA PRO A 24 6.68 6.10 25.23
C PRO A 24 6.84 4.65 24.76
N PRO A 25 6.71 3.63 25.64
CA PRO A 25 6.92 2.22 25.29
C PRO A 25 6.08 1.74 24.09
N TRP A 26 4.86 2.28 23.94
CA TRP A 26 3.93 1.97 22.85
C TRP A 26 4.32 2.51 21.46
N THR A 27 5.50 3.14 21.35
CA THR A 27 6.04 3.60 20.06
C THR A 27 7.14 2.69 19.50
N LEU A 28 7.80 1.87 20.35
CA LEU A 28 8.81 0.93 19.86
C LEU A 28 8.14 -0.29 19.22
N ASP A 29 7.14 -0.86 19.88
CA ASP A 29 6.43 -2.05 19.38
C ASP A 29 5.76 -1.78 18.03
N HIS A 30 5.10 -0.62 17.86
CA HIS A 30 4.51 -0.24 16.58
C HIS A 30 5.55 0.02 15.48
N LEU A 31 6.72 0.57 15.83
CA LEU A 31 7.79 0.81 14.86
C LEU A 31 8.46 -0.49 14.44
N ASP A 32 8.69 -1.42 15.38
CA ASP A 32 9.21 -2.75 15.07
C ASP A 32 8.20 -3.57 14.27
N GLU A 33 6.90 -3.46 14.56
CA GLU A 33 5.84 -4.09 13.76
C GLU A 33 5.75 -3.48 12.35
N MET A 34 5.88 -2.15 12.21
CA MET A 34 5.95 -1.49 10.91
C MET A 34 7.21 -1.89 10.13
N ASN A 35 8.36 -1.95 10.80
CA ASN A 35 9.63 -2.32 10.19
C ASN A 35 9.67 -3.81 9.83
N ASN A 36 9.06 -4.68 10.62
CA ASN A 36 8.91 -6.09 10.32
C ASN A 36 7.93 -6.32 9.17
N ARG A 37 6.82 -5.57 9.10
CA ARG A 37 5.94 -5.56 7.92
C ARG A 37 6.67 -5.08 6.66
N LYS A 38 7.50 -4.04 6.79
CA LYS A 38 8.33 -3.53 5.69
C LYS A 38 9.36 -4.55 5.21
N ARG A 39 10.08 -5.20 6.12
CA ARG A 39 10.99 -6.33 5.81
C ARG A 39 10.25 -7.52 5.21
N ALA A 40 9.07 -7.84 5.73
CA ALA A 40 8.19 -8.86 5.17
C ALA A 40 7.59 -8.45 3.82
N MET A 41 7.70 -7.20 3.37
CA MET A 41 7.41 -6.79 1.99
C MET A 41 8.69 -6.81 1.12
N GLU A 42 9.85 -6.55 1.72
CA GLU A 42 11.17 -6.46 1.06
C GLU A 42 11.92 -7.80 0.92
N ASP A 43 11.57 -8.87 1.66
CA ASP A 43 12.12 -10.23 1.47
C ASP A 43 11.56 -10.84 0.16
N ASP A 44 12.14 -10.35 -0.93
CA ASP A 44 11.72 -10.40 -2.33
C ASP A 44 12.63 -11.33 -3.15
N ASP A 45 12.81 -12.56 -2.65
CA ASP A 45 13.53 -13.61 -3.40
C ASP A 45 12.58 -14.55 -4.17
N GLY A 46 11.29 -14.19 -4.28
CA GLY A 46 10.32 -15.04 -4.96
C GLY A 46 8.88 -14.53 -4.98
N ARG A 47 8.64 -13.22 -4.95
CA ARG A 47 7.28 -12.65 -5.05
C ARG A 47 7.10 -11.87 -6.34
N GLY A 48 5.84 -11.60 -6.69
CA GLY A 48 5.54 -10.85 -7.90
C GLY A 48 5.92 -11.62 -9.16
N PHE A 49 6.37 -10.90 -10.18
CA PHE A 49 6.78 -11.50 -11.45
C PHE A 49 8.10 -12.28 -11.39
N LYS A 50 8.88 -12.18 -10.30
CA LYS A 50 10.09 -13.00 -10.12
C LYS A 50 9.76 -14.50 -10.01
N ARG A 51 8.50 -14.83 -9.69
CA ARG A 51 7.99 -16.21 -9.66
C ARG A 51 7.98 -16.91 -11.01
N GLY A 52 8.11 -16.15 -12.12
CA GLY A 52 7.99 -16.70 -13.48
C GLY A 52 6.59 -17.19 -13.83
N LEU A 53 5.59 -16.87 -13.01
CA LEU A 53 4.19 -17.19 -13.27
C LEU A 53 3.57 -16.16 -14.23
N GLU A 54 2.62 -16.61 -15.03
CA GLU A 54 1.83 -15.73 -15.89
C GLU A 54 0.71 -15.06 -15.08
N ALA A 55 0.55 -13.75 -15.23
CA ALA A 55 -0.54 -13.02 -14.59
C ALA A 55 -1.89 -13.46 -15.18
N ASP A 56 -2.88 -13.66 -14.31
CA ASP A 56 -4.25 -14.01 -14.71
C ASP A 56 -5.13 -12.77 -14.74
N LYS A 57 -5.26 -12.09 -13.59
CA LYS A 57 -6.07 -10.89 -13.44
C LYS A 57 -5.58 -10.00 -12.31
N ILE A 58 -5.89 -8.71 -12.42
CA ILE A 58 -5.68 -7.75 -11.34
C ILE A 58 -6.95 -7.70 -10.47
N LEU A 59 -6.79 -8.00 -9.18
CA LEU A 59 -7.88 -7.98 -8.21
C LEU A 59 -8.15 -6.56 -7.69
N GLY A 60 -7.12 -5.73 -7.62
CA GLY A 60 -7.22 -4.37 -7.12
C GLY A 60 -5.96 -3.56 -7.35
N SER A 61 -6.06 -2.27 -7.02
CA SER A 61 -4.97 -1.31 -7.05
C SER A 61 -4.89 -0.58 -5.72
N ALA A 62 -3.69 -0.29 -5.26
CA ALA A 62 -3.42 0.47 -4.05
C ALA A 62 -2.34 1.52 -4.32
N ASP A 63 -2.36 2.61 -3.56
CA ASP A 63 -1.27 3.57 -3.52
C ASP A 63 -0.37 3.21 -2.32
N ASP A 64 0.90 2.95 -2.58
CA ASP A 64 1.92 2.79 -1.54
C ASP A 64 2.96 3.89 -1.69
N ASN A 65 2.95 4.85 -0.77
CA ASN A 65 3.84 6.02 -0.76
C ASN A 65 3.84 6.82 -2.08
N GLY A 66 2.69 6.93 -2.76
CA GLY A 66 2.57 7.62 -4.04
C GLY A 66 2.98 6.78 -5.26
N GLU A 67 3.34 5.51 -5.06
CA GLU A 67 3.52 4.55 -6.14
C GLU A 67 2.28 3.67 -6.29
N LEU A 68 1.77 3.61 -7.51
CA LEU A 68 0.64 2.75 -7.84
C LEU A 68 1.09 1.29 -7.85
N MET A 69 0.43 0.48 -7.05
CA MET A 69 0.65 -0.96 -6.92
C MET A 69 -0.59 -1.72 -7.38
N TYR A 70 -0.39 -2.86 -8.03
CA TYR A 70 -1.46 -3.80 -8.38
C TYR A 70 -1.38 -5.07 -7.57
N LEU A 71 -2.55 -5.61 -7.24
CA LEU A 71 -2.71 -6.91 -6.62
C LEU A 71 -3.04 -7.94 -7.71
N ILE A 72 -2.05 -8.74 -8.11
CA ILE A 72 -2.16 -9.70 -9.23
C ILE A 72 -2.39 -11.11 -8.70
N GLN A 73 -3.38 -11.79 -9.27
CA GLN A 73 -3.55 -13.23 -9.17
C GLN A 73 -2.83 -13.94 -10.32
N TRP A 74 -2.13 -15.03 -10.02
CA TRP A 74 -1.34 -15.79 -10.99
C TRP A 74 -2.11 -16.99 -11.55
N LYS A 75 -1.93 -17.29 -12.84
CA LYS A 75 -2.58 -18.42 -13.50
C LYS A 75 -2.21 -19.75 -12.84
N GLY A 76 -3.21 -20.61 -12.67
CA GLY A 76 -3.03 -21.94 -12.09
C GLY A 76 -2.73 -21.95 -10.59
N THR A 77 -2.84 -20.81 -9.90
CA THR A 77 -2.65 -20.73 -8.44
C THR A 77 -3.66 -19.79 -7.82
N GLU A 78 -3.93 -19.97 -6.53
CA GLU A 78 -4.68 -19.00 -5.73
C GLU A 78 -3.77 -17.94 -5.11
N ALA A 79 -2.47 -17.95 -5.44
CA ALA A 79 -1.52 -17.00 -4.92
C ALA A 79 -1.76 -15.61 -5.52
N VAL A 80 -1.62 -14.61 -4.67
CA VAL A 80 -1.81 -13.22 -5.04
C VAL A 80 -0.63 -12.42 -4.50
N ASP A 81 0.01 -11.65 -5.37
CA ASP A 81 1.15 -10.81 -5.02
C ASP A 81 0.90 -9.35 -5.39
N MET A 82 1.55 -8.46 -4.64
CA MET A 82 1.57 -7.03 -4.93
C MET A 82 2.77 -6.71 -5.81
N VAL A 83 2.52 -6.00 -6.92
CA VAL A 83 3.53 -5.63 -7.91
C VAL A 83 3.41 -4.16 -8.25
N SER A 84 4.52 -3.52 -8.64
CA SER A 84 4.48 -2.14 -9.09
C SER A 84 3.71 -2.03 -10.41
N ALA A 85 2.95 -0.94 -10.57
CA ALA A 85 2.27 -0.67 -11.83
C ALA A 85 3.26 -0.54 -12.99
N LYS A 86 4.45 0.00 -12.73
CA LYS A 86 5.52 0.10 -13.72
C LYS A 86 5.90 -1.27 -14.29
N GLU A 87 6.04 -2.28 -13.44
CA GLU A 87 6.39 -3.63 -13.88
C GLU A 87 5.23 -4.32 -14.60
N ALA A 88 4.01 -4.21 -14.08
CA ALA A 88 2.82 -4.80 -14.71
C ALA A 88 2.54 -4.20 -16.10
N ASN A 89 2.72 -2.90 -16.27
CA ASN A 89 2.56 -2.23 -17.57
C ASN A 89 3.55 -2.74 -18.63
N ALA A 90 4.76 -3.14 -18.20
CA ALA A 90 5.78 -3.67 -19.11
C ALA A 90 5.55 -5.16 -19.44
N LYS A 91 5.15 -5.97 -18.45
CA LYS A 91 5.06 -7.43 -18.61
C LYS A 91 3.69 -7.91 -19.08
N CYS A 92 2.60 -7.30 -18.62
CA CYS A 92 1.23 -7.74 -18.93
C CYS A 92 0.28 -6.56 -19.21
N PRO A 93 0.56 -5.74 -20.23
CA PRO A 93 -0.22 -4.52 -20.51
C PRO A 93 -1.70 -4.81 -20.80
N GLN A 94 -2.04 -5.92 -21.44
CA GLN A 94 -3.43 -6.26 -21.78
C GLN A 94 -4.29 -6.48 -20.53
N ILE A 95 -3.73 -7.10 -19.48
CA ILE A 95 -4.44 -7.34 -18.22
C ILE A 95 -4.66 -6.01 -17.48
N VAL A 96 -3.67 -5.11 -17.53
CA VAL A 96 -3.80 -3.77 -16.94
C VAL A 96 -4.89 -2.97 -17.65
N ILE A 97 -4.92 -3.00 -18.98
CA ILE A 97 -5.94 -2.29 -19.77
C ILE A 97 -7.33 -2.83 -19.42
N GLN A 98 -7.52 -4.16 -19.45
CA GLN A 98 -8.80 -4.79 -19.11
C GLN A 98 -9.29 -4.37 -17.71
N PHE A 99 -8.40 -4.35 -16.72
CA PHE A 99 -8.72 -3.93 -15.36
C PHE A 99 -9.30 -2.51 -15.30
N TYR A 100 -8.78 -1.59 -16.10
CA TYR A 100 -9.31 -0.23 -16.17
C TYR A 100 -10.60 -0.15 -16.97
N GLU A 101 -10.70 -0.87 -18.08
CA GLU A 101 -11.93 -0.90 -18.91
C GLU A 101 -13.13 -1.36 -18.09
N ASP A 102 -12.96 -2.41 -17.28
CA ASP A 102 -14.02 -2.96 -16.43
C ASP A 102 -14.47 -2.00 -15.31
N ARG A 103 -13.60 -1.06 -14.91
CA ARG A 103 -13.80 -0.16 -13.76
C ARG A 103 -14.04 1.30 -14.17
N ILE A 104 -13.98 1.62 -15.45
CA ILE A 104 -14.08 3.01 -15.90
C ILE A 104 -15.51 3.52 -15.70
N THR A 105 -15.66 4.55 -14.87
CA THR A 105 -16.94 5.22 -14.66
C THR A 105 -16.81 6.69 -15.00
N TRP A 106 -17.63 7.17 -15.94
CA TRP A 106 -17.65 8.58 -16.31
C TRP A 106 -18.47 9.39 -15.30
N SER A 107 -17.80 10.03 -14.34
CA SER A 107 -18.45 11.02 -13.49
C SER A 107 -18.57 12.35 -14.24
N LYS A 108 -19.79 12.82 -14.51
CA LYS A 108 -20.00 14.20 -14.98
C LYS A 108 -19.61 15.14 -13.84
N ALA A 109 -18.64 16.02 -14.09
CA ALA A 109 -18.30 17.08 -13.15
C ALA A 109 -19.57 17.91 -12.89
N LYS A 110 -19.94 18.12 -11.62
CA LYS A 110 -20.96 19.11 -11.29
C LYS A 110 -20.36 20.48 -11.58
N ALA A 111 -20.98 21.18 -12.54
CA ALA A 111 -20.72 22.58 -12.84
C ALA A 111 -21.03 23.48 -11.65
#